data_AF-A0A5K7XB49-F1
#
_entry.id   AF-A0A5K7XB49-F1
#
_cell.length_a   1.000
_cell.length_b   1.000
_cell.length_c   1.000
_cell.angle_alpha   90.00
_cell.angle_beta   90.00
_cell.angle_gamma   90.00
#
_symmetry.space_group_name_H-M   'P 1'
#
loop_
_entity.id
_entity.type
_entity.pdbx_description
1 polymer ?
#
loop_
_entity_poly.entity_id
_entity_poly.type
_entity_poly.pdbx_seq_one_letter_code
_entity_poly.pdbx_strand_id
1 'polypeptide(L)'
;MATISSTFRWPLAFGVLLATLVASSPLPSAQALERLTVALPDQPPKQLVGEAIVEARDGGMLLKTADGAIHRLPAATIRNRKTDSEKLVPLTREELTKQLLAELPPGFRIHDSKNYIVCYNTTRTYAEWTSSLLERLQKAFIAYWKKQKSPVETPEQPLVVLVFADQASYADYAKKDLGSSVSNIIGYYNLETNRIMMYDLTGMQAFRQNSGDRGSLHDISQLLSQPQAEPLVATIVHEATHQIAFNCGLQTRMVANPYWLTEGMATFFETPNLSSSRSWSGIGNVNYSRFDLFRDNYSAGKIVPLERMLSDDKLFTTPETAVDSYAQAWAWNYFLIQTRPKEYAGYLKMIAEKPLLLEDKKGQRVREFRQHFGDDLAELEDAFYRKMDRVK
;
A
#
# COMPACT_ATOMS: atom_id res chain seq x y z
N MET A 1 9.02 16.94 35.05
CA MET A 1 7.70 16.56 34.51
C MET A 1 7.54 17.28 33.18
N ALA A 2 7.94 16.63 32.09
CA ALA A 2 7.77 17.14 30.73
C ALA A 2 7.12 16.01 29.93
N THR A 3 5.86 16.18 29.58
CA THR A 3 5.06 15.31 28.74
C THR A 3 5.55 15.45 27.29
N ILE A 4 6.27 14.43 26.80
CA ILE A 4 6.64 14.33 25.39
C ILE A 4 5.41 13.81 24.64
N SER A 5 4.66 14.72 24.05
CA SER A 5 3.64 14.43 23.04
C SER A 5 4.35 14.19 21.70
N SER A 6 4.48 12.92 21.29
CA SER A 6 5.05 12.55 19.98
C SER A 6 3.94 12.48 18.93
N THR A 7 3.62 13.62 18.31
CA THR A 7 2.74 13.66 17.13
C THR A 7 3.54 13.22 15.89
N PHE A 8 3.42 11.95 15.50
CA PHE A 8 3.92 11.45 14.22
C PHE A 8 3.05 12.01 13.08
N ARG A 9 3.68 12.67 12.11
CA ARG A 9 3.02 13.34 10.97
C ARG A 9 3.32 12.55 9.69
N TRP A 10 2.28 12.10 8.99
CA TRP A 10 2.39 11.44 7.68
C TRP A 10 2.23 12.47 6.56
N PRO A 11 3.16 12.57 5.60
CA PRO A 11 2.93 13.26 4.34
C PRO A 11 2.92 12.28 3.16
N LEU A 12 1.76 11.78 2.75
CA LEU A 12 1.63 11.12 1.43
C LEU A 12 1.06 12.14 0.44
N ALA A 13 1.96 12.79 -0.29
CA ALA A 13 1.62 13.71 -1.37
C ALA A 13 1.53 12.92 -2.69
N PHE A 14 0.33 12.55 -3.11
CA PHE A 14 0.07 12.18 -4.51
C PHE A 14 -0.28 13.44 -5.30
N GLY A 15 0.67 13.92 -6.12
CA GLY A 15 0.40 14.96 -7.11
C GLY A 15 -0.44 14.40 -8.25
N VAL A 16 -1.70 14.82 -8.34
CA VAL A 16 -2.62 14.47 -9.43
C VAL A 16 -2.36 15.43 -10.61
N LEU A 17 -1.78 14.92 -11.69
CA LEU A 17 -1.85 15.55 -13.01
C LEU A 17 -3.13 15.06 -13.69
N LEU A 18 -4.11 15.96 -13.82
CA LEU A 18 -5.38 15.71 -14.50
C LEU A 18 -5.15 15.46 -16.00
N ALA A 19 -5.49 14.27 -16.47
CA ALA A 19 -5.85 14.03 -17.86
C ALA A 19 -7.29 13.52 -17.88
N THR A 20 -8.20 14.29 -18.49
CA THR A 20 -9.59 13.89 -18.69
C THR A 20 -9.63 12.72 -19.69
N LEU A 21 -9.74 11.50 -19.17
CA LEU A 21 -9.87 10.28 -19.95
C LEU A 21 -11.36 9.91 -20.09
N VAL A 22 -11.91 10.07 -21.30
CA VAL A 22 -13.22 9.51 -21.65
C VAL A 22 -12.95 8.25 -22.47
N ALA A 23 -13.13 7.07 -21.87
CA ALA A 23 -12.99 5.80 -22.57
C ALA A 23 -14.20 5.54 -23.49
N SER A 24 -13.93 4.90 -24.63
CA SER A 24 -14.91 4.22 -25.48
C SER A 24 -14.79 2.70 -25.25
N SER A 25 -15.87 1.98 -25.57
CA SER A 25 -16.17 0.53 -25.42
C SER A 25 -14.99 -0.46 -25.29
N PRO A 26 -15.19 -1.61 -24.60
CA PRO A 26 -14.12 -2.58 -24.34
C PRO A 26 -13.52 -3.12 -25.64
N LEU A 27 -12.22 -2.95 -25.80
CA LEU A 27 -11.45 -3.62 -26.85
C LEU A 27 -11.47 -5.15 -26.61
N PRO A 28 -11.44 -5.97 -27.67
CA PRO A 28 -11.23 -7.42 -27.53
C PRO A 28 -9.86 -7.69 -26.88
N SER A 29 -9.78 -8.79 -26.14
CA SER A 29 -8.71 -9.17 -25.20
C SER A 29 -7.30 -8.62 -25.49
N ALA A 30 -6.73 -7.98 -24.47
CA ALA A 30 -5.35 -7.52 -24.33
C ALA A 30 -4.31 -8.67 -24.37
N GLN A 31 -4.22 -9.39 -25.50
CA GLN A 31 -3.22 -10.44 -25.72
C GLN A 31 -2.13 -9.98 -26.68
N ALA A 32 -1.83 -8.68 -26.69
CA ALA A 32 -0.86 -8.10 -27.59
C ALA A 32 0.20 -7.34 -26.79
N LEU A 33 1.46 -7.70 -27.04
CA LEU A 33 2.61 -7.03 -26.47
C LEU A 33 2.85 -5.72 -27.25
N GLU A 34 3.02 -4.63 -26.52
CA GLU A 34 3.45 -3.36 -27.04
C GLU A 34 4.95 -3.19 -26.83
N ARG A 35 5.67 -2.91 -27.91
CA ARG A 35 7.09 -2.56 -27.90
C ARG A 35 7.22 -1.09 -28.24
N LEU A 36 7.54 -0.29 -27.22
CA LEU A 36 7.52 1.16 -27.28
C LEU A 36 8.93 1.73 -27.16
N THR A 37 9.22 2.78 -27.93
CA THR A 37 10.31 3.69 -27.61
C THR A 37 9.70 4.92 -26.95
N VAL A 38 10.04 5.17 -25.69
CA VAL A 38 9.48 6.29 -24.92
C VAL A 38 10.57 7.29 -24.56
N ALA A 39 10.21 8.58 -24.63
CA ALA A 39 11.05 9.69 -24.19
C ALA A 39 10.31 10.41 -23.06
N LEU A 40 10.59 9.98 -21.82
CA LEU A 40 10.05 10.62 -20.62
C LEU A 40 10.88 11.87 -20.28
N PRO A 41 10.28 12.89 -19.62
CA PRO A 41 11.02 14.05 -19.13
C PRO A 41 12.22 13.63 -18.27
N ASP A 42 13.35 14.32 -18.45
CA ASP A 42 14.58 14.14 -17.67
C ASP A 42 15.17 12.71 -17.66
N GLN A 43 14.79 11.88 -18.63
CA GLN A 43 15.30 10.53 -18.80
C GLN A 43 15.78 10.31 -20.24
N PRO A 44 16.85 9.52 -20.45
CA PRO A 44 17.20 9.09 -21.80
C PRO A 44 16.05 8.27 -22.40
N PRO A 45 15.87 8.31 -23.74
CA PRO A 45 14.91 7.46 -24.40
C PRO A 45 15.16 5.99 -24.05
N LYS A 46 14.09 5.27 -23.70
CA LYS A 46 14.16 3.86 -23.33
C LYS A 46 13.15 3.03 -24.11
N GLN A 47 13.46 1.75 -24.27
CA GLN A 47 12.52 0.79 -24.80
C GLN A 47 11.72 0.19 -23.65
N LEU A 48 10.41 0.12 -23.81
CA LEU A 48 9.51 -0.58 -22.90
C LEU A 48 8.77 -1.67 -23.66
N VAL A 49 8.57 -2.80 -23.00
CA VAL A 49 7.85 -3.94 -23.54
C VAL A 49 6.83 -4.39 -22.51
N GLY A 50 5.55 -4.38 -22.87
CA GLY A 50 4.49 -4.66 -21.92
C GLY A 50 3.12 -4.83 -22.55
N GLU A 51 2.12 -5.09 -21.72
CA GLU A 51 0.72 -5.18 -22.10
C GLU A 51 0.06 -3.81 -21.90
N ALA A 52 -0.63 -3.30 -22.93
CA ALA A 52 -1.47 -2.11 -22.78
C ALA A 52 -2.75 -2.48 -22.04
N ILE A 53 -2.82 -2.11 -20.75
CA ILE A 53 -3.99 -2.41 -19.90
C ILE A 53 -5.09 -1.33 -20.01
N VAL A 54 -4.74 -0.12 -20.47
CA VAL A 54 -5.67 0.95 -20.84
C VAL A 54 -5.06 1.74 -22.00
N GLU A 55 -5.86 2.06 -23.00
CA GLU A 55 -5.51 3.02 -24.05
C GLU A 55 -6.50 4.18 -24.06
N ALA A 56 -5.97 5.39 -24.02
CA ALA A 56 -6.69 6.65 -24.10
C ALA A 56 -7.00 7.02 -25.55
N ARG A 57 -8.03 7.85 -25.76
CA ARG A 57 -8.42 8.30 -27.11
C ARG A 57 -7.33 9.09 -27.85
N ASP A 58 -6.45 9.76 -27.12
CA ASP A 58 -5.33 10.52 -27.67
C ASP A 58 -4.10 9.65 -27.97
N GLY A 59 -4.17 8.34 -27.69
CA GLY A 59 -3.07 7.38 -27.86
C GLY A 59 -2.15 7.26 -26.64
N GLY A 60 -2.44 7.95 -25.53
CA GLY A 60 -1.79 7.69 -24.25
C GLY A 60 -2.19 6.33 -23.69
N MET A 61 -1.39 5.72 -22.82
CA MET A 61 -1.69 4.39 -22.29
C MET A 61 -1.15 4.12 -20.89
N LEU A 62 -1.76 3.13 -20.24
CA LEU A 62 -1.14 2.38 -19.15
C LEU A 62 -0.50 1.12 -19.71
N LEU A 63 0.80 0.96 -19.49
CA LEU A 63 1.56 -0.20 -19.92
C LEU A 63 2.01 -1.01 -18.70
N LYS A 64 1.56 -2.27 -18.57
CA LYS A 64 2.05 -3.23 -17.57
C LYS A 64 3.27 -3.95 -18.13
N THR A 65 4.42 -3.86 -17.48
CA THR A 65 5.66 -4.56 -17.88
C THR A 65 5.81 -5.90 -17.18
N ALA A 66 6.73 -6.74 -17.67
CA ALA A 66 6.94 -8.10 -17.19
C ALA A 66 7.46 -8.17 -15.72
N ASP A 67 8.01 -7.08 -15.19
CA ASP A 67 8.40 -6.95 -13.78
C ASP A 67 7.22 -6.55 -12.87
N GLY A 68 6.02 -6.39 -13.43
CA GLY A 68 4.82 -5.99 -12.73
C GLY A 68 4.67 -4.48 -12.53
N ALA A 69 5.58 -3.64 -13.05
CA ALA A 69 5.39 -2.20 -13.02
C ALA A 69 4.27 -1.75 -13.98
N ILE A 70 3.61 -0.64 -13.65
CA ILE A 70 2.61 0.02 -14.49
C ILE A 70 3.15 1.40 -14.85
N HIS A 71 3.39 1.63 -16.13
CA HIS A 71 3.85 2.90 -16.65
C HIS A 71 2.67 3.73 -17.19
N ARG A 72 2.56 4.97 -16.71
CA ARG A 72 1.68 5.97 -17.32
C ARG A 72 2.43 6.65 -18.46
N LEU A 73 1.96 6.45 -19.68
CA LEU A 73 2.63 6.93 -20.89
C LEU A 73 1.70 7.92 -21.62
N PRO A 74 1.87 9.24 -21.42
CA PRO A 74 1.17 10.22 -22.24
C PRO A 74 1.54 10.04 -23.72
N ALA A 75 0.58 10.27 -24.63
CA ALA A 75 0.77 10.06 -26.06
C ALA A 75 2.04 10.74 -26.60
N ALA A 76 2.30 11.98 -26.17
CA ALA A 76 3.45 12.78 -26.59
C ALA A 76 4.83 12.19 -26.21
N THR A 77 4.86 11.25 -25.24
CA THR A 77 6.11 10.59 -24.81
C THR A 77 6.43 9.36 -25.67
N ILE A 78 5.46 8.82 -26.41
CA ILE A 78 5.61 7.61 -27.22
C ILE A 78 6.15 8.01 -28.59
N ARG A 79 7.38 7.60 -28.90
CA ARG A 79 8.08 7.93 -30.16
C ARG A 79 7.88 6.89 -31.23
N ASN A 80 7.80 5.63 -30.81
CA ASN A 80 7.56 4.50 -31.68
C ASN A 80 6.71 3.46 -30.91
N ARG A 81 5.82 2.78 -31.63
CA ARG A 81 4.97 1.71 -31.11
C ARG A 81 4.91 0.58 -32.13
N LYS A 82 5.19 -0.62 -31.67
CA LYS A 82 4.95 -1.86 -32.42
C LYS A 82 4.16 -2.82 -31.56
N THR A 83 3.02 -3.25 -32.09
CA THR A 83 2.16 -4.26 -31.46
C THR A 83 2.47 -5.62 -32.07
N ASP A 84 2.58 -6.65 -31.24
CA ASP A 84 2.65 -8.06 -31.67
C ASP A 84 1.58 -8.91 -30.96
N SER A 85 1.43 -10.17 -31.36
CA SER A 85 0.43 -11.10 -30.80
C SER A 85 0.96 -11.95 -29.64
N GLU A 86 2.12 -11.60 -29.08
CA GLU A 86 2.68 -12.31 -27.93
C GLU A 86 1.94 -11.91 -26.65
N LYS A 87 1.89 -12.82 -25.69
CA LYS A 87 1.38 -12.54 -24.35
C LYS A 87 2.50 -12.05 -23.46
N LEU A 88 2.18 -11.13 -22.55
CA LEU A 88 3.10 -10.75 -21.49
C LEU A 88 3.38 -11.95 -20.60
N VAL A 89 4.64 -12.40 -20.57
CA VAL A 89 5.11 -13.40 -19.63
C VAL A 89 5.80 -12.65 -18.48
N PRO A 90 5.36 -12.83 -17.22
CA PRO A 90 6.03 -12.22 -16.09
C PRO A 90 7.47 -12.72 -15.98
N LEU A 91 8.41 -11.83 -15.61
CA LEU A 91 9.80 -12.19 -15.41
C LEU A 91 9.93 -13.30 -14.37
N THR A 92 10.85 -14.22 -14.64
CA THR A 92 11.32 -15.18 -13.64
C THR A 92 12.01 -14.43 -12.50
N ARG A 93 12.13 -15.10 -11.35
CA ARG A 93 12.86 -14.55 -10.19
C ARG A 93 14.28 -14.12 -10.54
N GLU A 94 15.00 -14.92 -11.34
CA GLU A 94 16.37 -14.63 -11.74
C GLU A 94 16.45 -13.38 -12.63
N GLU A 95 15.58 -13.27 -13.62
CA GLU A 95 15.52 -12.12 -14.52
C GLU A 95 15.13 -10.84 -13.76
N LEU A 96 14.14 -10.93 -12.87
CA LEU A 96 13.70 -9.81 -12.04
C LEU A 96 14.83 -9.34 -11.12
N THR A 97 15.53 -10.26 -10.45
CA THR A 97 16.69 -9.95 -9.61
C THR A 97 17.80 -9.27 -10.41
N LYS A 98 18.11 -9.77 -11.61
CA LYS A 98 19.12 -9.17 -12.50
C LYS A 98 18.72 -7.76 -12.93
N GLN A 99 17.45 -7.54 -13.29
CA GLN A 99 16.94 -6.23 -13.65
C GLN A 99 17.01 -5.26 -12.47
N LEU A 100 16.58 -5.67 -11.27
CA LEU A 100 16.61 -4.84 -10.07
C LEU A 100 18.03 -4.40 -9.71
N LEU A 101 19.01 -5.30 -9.76
CA LEU A 101 20.41 -4.93 -9.50
C LEU A 101 21.01 -3.97 -10.53
N ALA A 102 20.52 -3.99 -11.77
CA ALA A 102 20.94 -3.06 -12.81
C ALA A 102 20.29 -1.67 -12.66
N GLU A 103 19.08 -1.61 -12.10
CA GLU A 103 18.34 -0.37 -11.86
C GLU A 103 18.79 0.37 -10.59
N LEU A 104 19.19 -0.38 -9.56
CA LEU A 104 19.47 0.16 -8.23
C LEU A 104 20.88 0.77 -8.11
N PRO A 105 21.08 1.73 -7.19
CA PRO A 105 22.40 2.27 -6.93
C PRO A 105 23.43 1.19 -6.54
N PRO A 106 24.74 1.42 -6.80
CA PRO A 106 25.78 0.50 -6.35
C PRO A 106 25.71 0.20 -4.85
N GLY A 107 26.02 -1.04 -4.46
CA GLY A 107 26.01 -1.49 -3.07
C GLY A 107 24.74 -2.23 -2.64
N PHE A 108 23.70 -2.25 -3.48
CA PHE A 108 22.56 -3.13 -3.27
C PHE A 108 22.92 -4.60 -3.49
N ARG A 109 22.34 -5.46 -2.64
CA ARG A 109 22.42 -6.92 -2.65
C ARG A 109 21.00 -7.47 -2.61
N ILE A 110 20.89 -8.78 -2.83
CA ILE A 110 19.59 -9.46 -2.91
C ILE A 110 19.52 -10.52 -1.82
N HIS A 111 18.38 -10.56 -1.16
CA HIS A 111 17.96 -11.66 -0.30
C HIS A 111 16.63 -12.19 -0.82
N ASP A 112 16.66 -13.41 -1.32
CA ASP A 112 15.46 -14.12 -1.76
C ASP A 112 14.78 -14.84 -0.59
N SER A 113 13.46 -14.68 -0.52
CA SER A 113 12.59 -15.52 0.30
C SER A 113 11.54 -16.22 -0.57
N LYS A 114 10.63 -16.98 0.03
CA LYS A 114 9.63 -17.77 -0.69
C LYS A 114 8.78 -16.92 -1.64
N ASN A 115 8.25 -15.81 -1.15
CA ASN A 115 7.31 -14.93 -1.84
C ASN A 115 7.85 -13.50 -2.05
N TYR A 116 9.05 -13.18 -1.56
CA TYR A 116 9.64 -11.85 -1.71
C TYR A 116 11.04 -11.88 -2.32
N ILE A 117 11.41 -10.76 -2.94
CA ILE A 117 12.79 -10.36 -3.27
C ILE A 117 13.08 -9.11 -2.45
N VAL A 118 14.05 -9.19 -1.55
CA VAL A 118 14.51 -8.04 -0.77
C VAL A 118 15.80 -7.50 -1.37
N CYS A 119 15.73 -6.32 -1.97
CA CYS A 119 16.88 -5.56 -2.44
C CYS A 119 17.37 -4.67 -1.28
N TYR A 120 18.61 -4.84 -0.83
CA TYR A 120 19.10 -4.12 0.34
C TYR A 120 20.54 -3.64 0.19
N ASN A 121 20.84 -2.43 0.70
CA ASN A 121 22.22 -1.96 0.91
C ASN A 121 22.58 -1.83 2.40
N THR A 122 21.73 -2.36 3.30
CA THR A 122 22.03 -2.57 4.73
C THR A 122 22.69 -3.94 4.98
N THR A 123 22.56 -4.50 6.19
CA THR A 123 22.98 -5.86 6.52
C THR A 123 22.04 -6.93 5.96
N ARG A 124 22.62 -8.10 5.70
CA ARG A 124 21.84 -9.29 5.32
C ARG A 124 20.86 -9.69 6.41
N THR A 125 21.26 -9.57 7.68
CA THR A 125 20.44 -9.91 8.84
C THR A 125 19.15 -9.09 8.90
N TYR A 126 19.22 -7.78 8.64
CA TYR A 126 18.03 -6.95 8.61
C TYR A 126 17.12 -7.27 7.41
N ALA A 127 17.70 -7.59 6.25
CA ALA A 127 16.95 -8.05 5.08
C ALA A 127 16.21 -9.38 5.35
N GLU A 128 16.84 -10.32 6.04
CA GLU A 128 16.23 -11.60 6.47
C GLU A 128 15.12 -11.41 7.50
N TRP A 129 15.32 -10.49 8.46
CA TRP A 129 14.28 -10.12 9.41
C TRP A 129 13.07 -9.51 8.69
N THR A 130 13.31 -8.60 7.75
CA THR A 130 12.27 -7.95 6.95
C THR A 130 11.49 -8.99 6.14
N SER A 131 12.15 -9.86 5.39
CA SER A 131 11.43 -10.90 4.63
C SER A 131 10.62 -11.82 5.54
N SER A 132 11.17 -12.24 6.69
CA SER A 132 10.46 -13.07 7.67
C SER A 132 9.21 -12.40 8.23
N LEU A 133 9.25 -11.09 8.45
CA LEU A 133 8.09 -10.30 8.85
C LEU A 133 6.98 -10.35 7.78
N LEU A 134 7.35 -10.07 6.53
CA LEU A 134 6.42 -9.93 5.40
C LEU A 134 5.83 -11.27 4.94
N GLU A 135 6.61 -12.36 5.01
CA GLU A 135 6.14 -13.72 4.73
C GLU A 135 5.05 -14.15 5.72
N ARG A 136 5.23 -13.85 7.01
CA ARG A 136 4.23 -14.16 8.05
C ARG A 136 2.96 -13.35 7.83
N LEU A 137 3.09 -12.05 7.55
CA LEU A 137 1.96 -11.18 7.26
C LEU A 137 1.17 -11.69 6.04
N GLN A 138 1.84 -11.94 4.91
CA GLN A 138 1.18 -12.40 3.68
C GLN A 138 0.43 -13.72 3.90
N LYS A 139 1.07 -14.70 4.55
CA LYS A 139 0.44 -15.98 4.85
C LYS A 139 -0.83 -15.78 5.68
N ALA A 140 -0.77 -14.94 6.71
CA ALA A 140 -1.89 -14.72 7.62
C ALA A 140 -2.99 -13.85 6.98
N PHE A 141 -2.64 -12.84 6.18
CA PHE A 141 -3.55 -12.01 5.40
C PHE A 141 -4.37 -12.85 4.40
N ILE A 142 -3.70 -13.67 3.59
CA ILE A 142 -4.38 -14.54 2.61
C ILE A 142 -5.27 -15.56 3.34
N ALA A 143 -4.78 -16.16 4.43
CA ALA A 143 -5.58 -17.11 5.20
C ALA A 143 -6.83 -16.46 5.81
N TYR A 144 -6.71 -15.22 6.31
CA TYR A 144 -7.81 -14.44 6.85
C TYR A 144 -8.91 -14.22 5.81
N TRP A 145 -8.55 -13.70 4.63
CA TRP A 145 -9.53 -13.40 3.57
C TRP A 145 -10.12 -14.66 2.92
N LYS A 146 -9.34 -15.76 2.82
CA LYS A 146 -9.89 -17.07 2.42
C LYS A 146 -10.96 -17.56 3.40
N LYS A 147 -10.74 -17.41 4.71
CA LYS A 147 -11.75 -17.76 5.73
C LYS A 147 -13.03 -16.92 5.58
N GLN A 148 -12.88 -15.65 5.18
CA GLN A 148 -14.01 -14.76 4.86
C GLN A 148 -14.62 -15.01 3.47
N LYS A 149 -14.21 -16.08 2.77
CA LYS A 149 -14.68 -16.47 1.43
C LYS A 149 -14.45 -15.41 0.35
N SER A 150 -13.48 -14.52 0.55
CA SER A 150 -12.99 -13.64 -0.52
C SER A 150 -12.10 -14.44 -1.47
N PRO A 151 -12.17 -14.22 -2.80
CA PRO A 151 -11.42 -14.97 -3.80
C PRO A 151 -9.96 -14.50 -3.89
N VAL A 152 -9.24 -14.54 -2.77
CA VAL A 152 -7.83 -14.12 -2.73
C VAL A 152 -6.89 -15.23 -3.18
N GLU A 153 -5.90 -14.86 -3.98
CA GLU A 153 -4.89 -15.75 -4.54
C GLU A 153 -3.49 -15.42 -4.04
N THR A 154 -2.54 -16.33 -4.27
CA THR A 154 -1.12 -16.01 -4.04
C THR A 154 -0.65 -15.10 -5.17
N PRO A 155 0.18 -14.07 -4.90
CA PRO A 155 0.77 -13.26 -5.95
C PRO A 155 1.47 -14.08 -7.04
N GLU A 156 1.26 -13.70 -8.31
CA GLU A 156 1.82 -14.39 -9.49
C GLU A 156 3.35 -14.31 -9.55
N GLN A 157 3.92 -13.22 -9.02
CA GLN A 157 5.36 -12.96 -8.96
C GLN A 157 5.78 -12.69 -7.51
N PRO A 158 7.07 -12.89 -7.18
CA PRO A 158 7.58 -12.47 -5.89
C PRO A 158 7.43 -10.95 -5.72
N LEU A 159 7.00 -10.54 -4.53
CA LEU A 159 6.83 -9.14 -4.17
C LEU A 159 8.19 -8.50 -3.84
N VAL A 160 8.41 -7.28 -4.31
CA VAL A 160 9.72 -6.62 -4.22
C VAL A 160 9.74 -5.59 -3.10
N VAL A 161 10.81 -5.60 -2.30
CA VAL A 161 11.02 -4.68 -1.18
C VAL A 161 12.43 -4.12 -1.25
N LEU A 162 12.55 -2.79 -1.18
CA LEU A 162 13.81 -2.06 -1.18
C LEU A 162 14.10 -1.59 0.24
N VAL A 163 15.22 -2.04 0.80
CA VAL A 163 15.65 -1.72 2.16
C VAL A 163 16.95 -0.92 2.11
N PHE A 164 16.81 0.40 2.27
CA PHE A 164 17.91 1.33 2.34
C PHE A 164 18.60 1.24 3.70
N ALA A 165 19.90 1.53 3.73
CA ALA A 165 20.69 1.40 4.93
C ALA A 165 20.41 2.52 5.95
N ASP A 166 19.98 3.69 5.48
CA ASP A 166 19.67 4.84 6.30
C ASP A 166 18.62 5.73 5.65
N GLN A 167 18.08 6.63 6.47
CA GLN A 167 17.06 7.60 6.08
C GLN A 167 17.54 8.55 4.98
N ALA A 168 18.84 8.88 4.91
CA ALA A 168 19.37 9.80 3.92
C ALA A 168 19.35 9.18 2.51
N SER A 169 19.93 8.00 2.35
CA SER A 169 19.91 7.26 1.07
C SER A 169 18.49 6.90 0.63
N TYR A 170 17.60 6.59 1.57
CA TYR A 170 16.17 6.44 1.29
C TYR A 170 15.53 7.74 0.80
N ALA A 171 15.75 8.86 1.50
CA ALA A 171 15.14 10.13 1.16
C ALA A 171 15.60 10.62 -0.22
N ASP A 172 16.88 10.46 -0.54
CA ASP A 172 17.43 10.81 -1.85
C ASP A 172 16.79 10.00 -2.98
N TYR A 173 16.62 8.68 -2.78
CA TYR A 173 16.00 7.82 -3.78
C TYR A 173 14.49 8.07 -3.95
N ALA A 174 13.78 8.28 -2.84
CA ALA A 174 12.34 8.45 -2.80
C ALA A 174 11.87 9.87 -3.16
N LYS A 175 12.78 10.85 -3.23
CA LYS A 175 12.47 12.25 -3.62
C LYS A 175 11.74 12.36 -4.95
N LYS A 176 12.03 11.47 -5.91
CA LYS A 176 11.37 11.44 -7.22
C LYS A 176 9.89 11.03 -7.14
N ASP A 177 9.53 10.23 -6.13
CA ASP A 177 8.18 9.69 -5.95
C ASP A 177 7.35 10.56 -4.99
N LEU A 178 7.96 11.04 -3.90
CA LEU A 178 7.28 11.71 -2.79
C LEU A 178 7.57 13.22 -2.68
N GLY A 179 8.39 13.78 -3.58
CA GLY A 179 8.80 15.18 -3.54
C GLY A 179 9.68 15.52 -2.33
N SER A 180 9.61 16.76 -1.84
CA SER A 180 10.50 17.26 -0.79
C SER A 180 10.16 16.78 0.64
N SER A 181 9.00 16.15 0.82
CA SER A 181 8.43 15.83 2.15
C SER A 181 8.84 14.45 2.69
N VAL A 182 9.82 13.79 2.07
CA VAL A 182 10.19 12.39 2.37
C VAL A 182 10.73 12.16 3.79
N SER A 183 11.29 13.20 4.41
CA SER A 183 12.08 13.06 5.64
C SER A 183 11.36 12.45 6.85
N ASN A 184 10.02 12.34 6.86
CA ASN A 184 9.27 11.82 8.02
C ASN A 184 8.61 10.45 7.79
N ILE A 185 8.80 9.82 6.63
CA ILE A 185 8.19 8.53 6.29
C ILE A 185 9.23 7.43 6.39
N ILE A 186 8.87 6.33 7.06
CA ILE A 186 9.75 5.16 7.28
C ILE A 186 9.77 4.25 6.05
N GLY A 187 8.65 4.18 5.36
CA GLY A 187 8.51 3.49 4.09
C GLY A 187 7.16 3.78 3.44
N TYR A 188 7.05 3.47 2.15
CA TYR A 188 5.82 3.59 1.38
C TYR A 188 5.74 2.46 0.35
N TYR A 189 4.52 2.09 0.01
CA TYR A 189 4.22 1.27 -1.15
C TYR A 189 3.98 2.14 -2.39
N ASN A 190 4.71 1.84 -3.47
CA ASN A 190 4.54 2.52 -4.75
C ASN A 190 3.63 1.72 -5.69
N LEU A 191 2.46 2.28 -6.00
CA LEU A 191 1.45 1.69 -6.89
C LEU A 191 1.98 1.43 -8.30
N GLU A 192 2.86 2.29 -8.83
CA GLU A 192 3.38 2.13 -10.20
C GLU A 192 4.40 1.02 -10.26
N THR A 193 5.41 1.03 -9.38
CA THR A 193 6.47 0.02 -9.42
C THR A 193 6.07 -1.30 -8.78
N ASN A 194 5.00 -1.32 -7.98
CA ASN A 194 4.59 -2.45 -7.12
C ASN A 194 5.61 -2.82 -6.03
N ARG A 195 6.36 -1.83 -5.53
CA ARG A 195 7.50 -2.06 -4.61
C ARG A 195 7.23 -1.35 -3.29
N ILE A 196 7.67 -1.95 -2.20
CA ILE A 196 7.80 -1.25 -0.91
C ILE A 196 9.20 -0.65 -0.85
N MET A 197 9.30 0.61 -0.48
CA MET A 197 10.56 1.29 -0.21
C MET A 197 10.61 1.64 1.27
N MET A 198 11.67 1.26 1.97
CA MET A 198 11.86 1.55 3.39
C MET A 198 13.34 1.63 3.73
N TYR A 199 13.69 2.12 4.92
CA TYR A 199 15.06 2.05 5.42
C TYR A 199 15.18 1.21 6.69
N ASP A 200 16.41 0.84 7.02
CA ASP A 200 16.77 0.12 8.22
C ASP A 200 16.50 0.95 9.48
N LEU A 201 15.51 0.52 10.28
CA LEU A 201 15.08 1.20 11.48
C LEU A 201 16.18 1.29 12.55
N THR A 202 17.12 0.35 12.58
CA THR A 202 18.28 0.40 13.50
C THR A 202 19.22 1.56 13.15
N GLY A 203 19.13 2.09 11.93
CA GLY A 203 19.87 3.26 11.46
C GLY A 203 19.31 4.61 11.90
N MET A 204 18.13 4.67 12.54
CA MET A 204 17.56 5.93 13.03
C MET A 204 18.38 6.53 14.17
N GLN A 205 18.58 7.85 14.16
CA GLN A 205 19.39 8.54 15.19
C GLN A 205 18.92 8.23 16.62
N ALA A 206 17.60 8.11 16.84
CA ALA A 206 17.02 7.79 18.14
C ALA A 206 17.46 6.42 18.71
N PHE A 207 17.88 5.49 17.84
CA PHE A 207 18.33 4.15 18.22
C PHE A 207 19.84 3.94 18.07
N ARG A 208 20.59 4.98 17.65
CA ARG A 208 22.05 4.92 17.57
C ARG A 208 22.67 5.13 18.94
N GLN A 209 23.12 4.04 19.58
CA GLN A 209 23.92 4.13 20.81
C GLN A 209 25.43 3.98 20.57
N ASN A 210 25.87 3.39 19.46
CA ASN A 210 27.28 3.24 19.11
C ASN A 210 27.53 3.46 17.61
N SER A 211 28.73 3.93 17.26
CA SER A 211 29.19 4.11 15.86
C SER A 211 29.55 2.80 15.13
N GLY A 212 29.16 1.64 15.68
CA GLY A 212 29.52 0.30 15.19
C GLY A 212 28.57 -0.26 14.10
N ASP A 213 28.75 -1.54 13.76
CA ASP A 213 27.93 -2.26 12.76
C ASP A 213 26.44 -2.23 13.14
N ARG A 214 25.62 -1.67 12.24
CA ARG A 214 24.15 -1.56 12.33
C ARG A 214 23.45 -2.85 11.88
N GLY A 215 22.15 -3.00 12.16
CA GLY A 215 21.32 -4.06 11.58
C GLY A 215 21.74 -5.48 12.00
N SER A 216 22.49 -5.65 13.10
CA SER A 216 22.78 -6.96 13.67
C SER A 216 21.53 -7.55 14.34
N LEU A 217 21.54 -8.86 14.64
CA LEU A 217 20.45 -9.49 15.41
C LEU A 217 20.29 -8.84 16.79
N HIS A 218 21.38 -8.40 17.40
CA HIS A 218 21.36 -7.70 18.69
C HIS A 218 20.65 -6.36 18.55
N ASP A 219 20.99 -5.54 17.55
CA ASP A 219 20.39 -4.22 17.33
C ASP A 219 18.90 -4.34 17.02
N ILE A 220 18.52 -5.31 16.18
CA ILE A 220 17.11 -5.58 15.86
C ILE A 220 16.36 -6.02 17.13
N SER A 221 16.91 -6.94 17.92
CA SER A 221 16.29 -7.37 19.17
C SER A 221 16.17 -6.22 20.16
N GLN A 222 17.17 -5.36 20.26
CA GLN A 222 17.17 -4.19 21.13
C GLN A 222 16.12 -3.18 20.68
N LEU A 223 16.04 -2.87 19.38
CA LEU A 223 15.01 -2.02 18.79
C LEU A 223 13.62 -2.55 19.13
N LEU A 224 13.35 -3.83 18.84
CA LEU A 224 12.03 -4.44 19.04
C LEU A 224 11.61 -4.55 20.52
N SER A 225 12.58 -4.48 21.45
CA SER A 225 12.28 -4.41 22.89
C SER A 225 11.80 -3.04 23.34
N GLN A 226 11.96 -2.01 22.51
CA GLN A 226 11.57 -0.64 22.84
C GLN A 226 10.13 -0.35 22.41
N PRO A 227 9.29 0.27 23.28
CA PRO A 227 7.92 0.63 22.92
C PRO A 227 7.82 1.52 21.67
N GLN A 228 8.84 2.34 21.40
CA GLN A 228 8.89 3.20 20.22
C GLN A 228 9.01 2.43 18.90
N ALA A 229 9.40 1.16 18.91
CA ALA A 229 9.52 0.36 17.69
C ALA A 229 8.17 -0.14 17.16
N GLU A 230 7.17 -0.29 18.02
CA GLU A 230 5.84 -0.77 17.64
C GLU A 230 5.20 0.04 16.51
N PRO A 231 5.08 1.38 16.59
CA PRO A 231 4.52 2.18 15.49
C PRO A 231 5.36 2.10 14.20
N LEU A 232 6.69 1.93 14.31
CA LEU A 232 7.57 1.82 13.14
C LEU A 232 7.34 0.50 12.40
N VAL A 233 7.21 -0.60 13.14
CA VAL A 233 6.89 -1.90 12.56
C VAL A 233 5.46 -1.93 12.04
N ALA A 234 4.52 -1.27 12.72
CA ALA A 234 3.15 -1.10 12.23
C ALA A 234 3.13 -0.40 10.86
N THR A 235 3.96 0.62 10.62
CA THR A 235 4.13 1.21 9.27
C THR A 235 4.62 0.19 8.25
N ILE A 236 5.62 -0.64 8.56
CA ILE A 236 6.08 -1.68 7.61
C ILE A 236 4.93 -2.65 7.27
N VAL A 237 4.14 -3.03 8.27
CA VAL A 237 2.96 -3.89 8.11
C VAL A 237 1.87 -3.21 7.28
N HIS A 238 1.67 -1.91 7.47
CA HIS A 238 0.73 -1.11 6.70
C HIS A 238 1.06 -1.15 5.21
N GLU A 239 2.30 -0.77 4.83
CA GLU A 239 2.73 -0.75 3.43
C GLU A 239 2.70 -2.14 2.80
N ALA A 240 3.07 -3.15 3.57
CA ALA A 240 2.98 -4.54 3.13
C ALA A 240 1.55 -5.01 2.94
N THR A 241 0.61 -4.53 3.75
CA THR A 241 -0.82 -4.84 3.59
C THR A 241 -1.33 -4.31 2.26
N HIS A 242 -0.97 -3.08 1.88
CA HIS A 242 -1.27 -2.53 0.55
C HIS A 242 -0.70 -3.43 -0.54
N GLN A 243 0.61 -3.72 -0.49
CA GLN A 243 1.26 -4.54 -1.51
C GLN A 243 0.58 -5.91 -1.65
N ILE A 244 0.25 -6.59 -0.54
CA ILE A 244 -0.42 -7.88 -0.58
C ILE A 244 -1.83 -7.75 -1.17
N ALA A 245 -2.63 -6.78 -0.71
CA ALA A 245 -4.02 -6.58 -1.15
C ALA A 245 -4.11 -6.37 -2.67
N PHE A 246 -3.19 -5.59 -3.24
CA PHE A 246 -3.11 -5.31 -4.67
C PHE A 246 -2.57 -6.45 -5.53
N ASN A 247 -1.96 -7.47 -4.92
CA ASN A 247 -1.37 -8.60 -5.63
C ASN A 247 -2.04 -9.94 -5.34
N CYS A 248 -3.00 -9.99 -4.40
CA CYS A 248 -3.81 -11.18 -4.13
C CYS A 248 -5.23 -11.08 -4.71
N GLY A 249 -5.53 -10.03 -5.49
CA GLY A 249 -6.84 -9.80 -6.10
C GLY A 249 -7.91 -9.20 -5.16
N LEU A 250 -7.52 -8.73 -3.97
CA LEU A 250 -8.47 -8.08 -3.05
C LEU A 250 -8.76 -6.63 -3.46
N GLN A 251 -7.74 -5.95 -3.98
CA GLN A 251 -7.84 -4.61 -4.58
C GLN A 251 -7.13 -4.60 -5.93
N THR A 252 -7.49 -3.65 -6.78
CA THR A 252 -6.86 -3.46 -8.10
C THR A 252 -6.12 -2.14 -8.14
N ARG A 253 -4.84 -2.17 -8.54
CA ARG A 253 -4.04 -0.95 -8.70
C ARG A 253 -4.63 -0.06 -9.78
N MET A 254 -4.44 1.25 -9.64
CA MET A 254 -4.91 2.28 -10.59
C MET A 254 -6.43 2.39 -10.74
N VAL A 255 -7.21 1.67 -9.93
CA VAL A 255 -8.62 1.94 -9.71
C VAL A 255 -8.78 3.05 -8.66
N ALA A 256 -9.87 3.82 -8.73
CA ALA A 256 -10.31 4.74 -7.69
C ALA A 256 -10.75 4.01 -6.41
N ASN A 257 -9.76 3.46 -5.69
CA ASN A 257 -9.96 2.85 -4.37
C ASN A 257 -10.22 3.96 -3.35
N PRO A 258 -11.37 3.96 -2.63
CA PRO A 258 -11.63 4.95 -1.58
C PRO A 258 -10.60 4.85 -0.45
N TYR A 259 -10.13 5.98 0.06
CA TYR A 259 -9.05 5.99 1.05
C TYR A 259 -9.51 5.40 2.39
N TRP A 260 -10.73 5.70 2.83
CA TRP A 260 -11.28 5.13 4.07
C TRP A 260 -11.28 3.58 4.08
N LEU A 261 -11.47 2.97 2.91
CA LEU A 261 -11.48 1.51 2.78
C LEU A 261 -10.06 0.97 2.75
N THR A 262 -9.20 1.58 1.94
CA THR A 262 -7.81 1.12 1.73
C THR A 262 -6.96 1.32 2.99
N GLU A 263 -6.97 2.53 3.54
CA GLU A 263 -6.25 2.88 4.76
C GLU A 263 -6.86 2.24 6.01
N GLY A 264 -8.20 2.18 6.07
CA GLY A 264 -8.91 1.53 7.17
C GLY A 264 -8.69 0.00 7.20
N MET A 265 -8.57 -0.64 6.04
CA MET A 265 -8.17 -2.04 5.95
C MET A 265 -6.71 -2.23 6.34
N ALA A 266 -5.79 -1.40 5.86
CA ALA A 266 -4.37 -1.50 6.23
C ALA A 266 -4.18 -1.35 7.76
N THR A 267 -4.83 -0.36 8.37
CA THR A 267 -4.83 -0.16 9.83
C THR A 267 -5.47 -1.31 10.63
N PHE A 268 -6.40 -2.07 10.05
CA PHE A 268 -6.94 -3.29 10.67
C PHE A 268 -5.87 -4.40 10.79
N PHE A 269 -4.93 -4.47 9.84
CA PHE A 269 -3.81 -5.42 9.87
C PHE A 269 -2.58 -4.91 10.63
N GLU A 270 -2.52 -3.62 11.02
CA GLU A 270 -1.49 -2.95 11.86
C GLU A 270 -1.47 -3.43 13.34
N THR A 271 -1.69 -4.71 13.60
CA THR A 271 -1.62 -5.29 14.95
C THR A 271 -0.48 -6.32 15.04
N PRO A 272 0.78 -5.88 14.86
CA PRO A 272 1.90 -6.80 14.85
C PRO A 272 2.09 -7.43 16.23
N ASN A 273 2.07 -8.76 16.31
CA ASN A 273 2.53 -9.43 17.52
C ASN A 273 4.07 -9.52 17.51
N LEU A 274 4.72 -8.49 18.05
CA LEU A 274 6.19 -8.39 18.10
C LEU A 274 6.83 -9.36 19.11
N SER A 275 6.05 -9.88 20.05
CA SER A 275 6.53 -10.79 21.12
C SER A 275 6.65 -12.26 20.71
N SER A 276 6.07 -12.65 19.56
CA SER A 276 6.06 -14.04 19.10
C SER A 276 6.88 -14.23 17.84
N SER A 277 7.96 -15.03 17.95
CA SER A 277 8.79 -15.45 16.82
C SER A 277 8.10 -16.49 15.92
N ARG A 278 6.99 -17.11 16.35
CA ARG A 278 6.34 -18.23 15.64
C ARG A 278 4.95 -17.93 15.08
N SER A 279 4.24 -16.89 15.56
CA SER A 279 2.84 -16.67 15.18
C SER A 279 2.50 -15.19 15.00
N TRP A 280 1.92 -14.86 13.85
CA TRP A 280 1.25 -13.59 13.60
C TRP A 280 -0.21 -13.67 14.10
N SER A 281 -0.37 -13.92 15.40
CA SER A 281 -1.68 -14.18 16.04
C SER A 281 -2.52 -12.93 16.30
N GLY A 282 -2.04 -11.75 15.87
CA GLY A 282 -2.66 -10.46 16.14
C GLY A 282 -3.71 -10.02 15.10
N ILE A 283 -3.73 -10.62 13.90
CA ILE A 283 -4.61 -10.13 12.83
C ILE A 283 -6.08 -10.15 13.24
N GLY A 284 -6.70 -8.98 13.13
CA GLY A 284 -8.09 -8.75 13.50
C GLY A 284 -8.32 -8.49 14.99
N ASN A 285 -7.25 -8.40 15.80
CA ASN A 285 -7.34 -7.81 17.13
C ASN A 285 -7.60 -6.30 17.05
N VAL A 286 -7.95 -5.73 18.20
CA VAL A 286 -8.14 -4.28 18.32
C VAL A 286 -6.80 -3.58 18.15
N ASN A 287 -6.73 -2.61 17.24
CA ASN A 287 -5.63 -1.65 17.18
C ASN A 287 -5.93 -0.56 18.21
N TYR A 288 -5.45 -0.74 19.44
CA TYR A 288 -5.81 0.15 20.55
C TYR A 288 -5.38 1.61 20.31
N SER A 289 -4.27 1.85 19.62
CA SER A 289 -3.87 3.22 19.25
C SER A 289 -4.92 3.91 18.37
N ARG A 290 -5.50 3.21 17.40
CA ARG A 290 -6.59 3.74 16.56
C ARG A 290 -7.91 3.80 17.32
N PHE A 291 -8.22 2.78 18.11
CA PHE A 291 -9.45 2.71 18.90
C PHE A 291 -9.55 3.82 19.94
N ASP A 292 -8.50 4.03 20.73
CA ASP A 292 -8.48 5.05 21.78
C ASP A 292 -8.61 6.45 21.16
N LEU A 293 -7.90 6.74 20.06
CA LEU A 293 -8.03 8.02 19.36
C LEU A 293 -9.44 8.21 18.78
N PHE A 294 -10.02 7.17 18.17
CA PHE A 294 -11.41 7.23 17.70
C PHE A 294 -12.38 7.50 18.85
N ARG A 295 -12.24 6.80 19.99
CA ARG A 295 -13.10 6.96 21.18
C ARG A 295 -13.00 8.37 21.76
N ASP A 296 -11.79 8.92 21.83
CA ASP A 296 -11.54 10.27 22.32
C ASP A 296 -12.19 11.31 21.39
N ASN A 297 -12.05 11.13 20.07
CA ASN A 297 -12.70 11.99 19.07
C ASN A 297 -14.22 11.89 19.11
N TYR A 298 -14.78 10.68 19.30
CA TYR A 298 -16.21 10.46 19.49
C TYR A 298 -16.74 11.20 20.71
N SER A 299 -16.07 11.04 21.85
CA SER A 299 -16.43 11.71 23.11
C SER A 299 -16.33 13.24 23.01
N ALA A 300 -15.41 13.75 22.19
CA ALA A 300 -15.24 15.17 21.92
C ALA A 300 -16.16 15.74 20.83
N GLY A 301 -17.02 14.92 20.21
CA GLY A 301 -17.89 15.35 19.10
C GLY A 301 -17.14 15.69 17.80
N LYS A 302 -15.92 15.15 17.62
CA LYS A 302 -15.02 15.43 16.48
C LYS A 302 -15.03 14.31 15.42
N ILE A 303 -16.21 13.74 15.18
CA ILE A 303 -16.35 12.64 14.22
C ILE A 303 -16.70 13.17 12.83
N VAL A 304 -16.09 12.57 11.82
CA VAL A 304 -16.41 12.84 10.42
C VAL A 304 -17.72 12.12 10.07
N PRO A 305 -18.73 12.80 9.50
CA PRO A 305 -19.95 12.12 9.04
C PRO A 305 -19.64 11.02 8.01
N LEU A 306 -20.35 9.88 8.08
CA LEU A 306 -20.07 8.73 7.21
C LEU A 306 -20.06 9.11 5.73
N GLU A 307 -21.07 9.85 5.24
CA GLU A 307 -21.11 10.24 3.82
C GLU A 307 -19.86 11.04 3.38
N ARG A 308 -19.31 11.88 4.26
CA ARG A 308 -18.07 12.61 3.98
C ARG A 308 -16.87 11.68 3.98
N MET A 309 -16.79 10.76 4.96
CA MET A 309 -15.74 9.72 5.00
C MET A 309 -15.72 8.88 3.72
N LEU A 310 -16.89 8.53 3.18
CA LEU A 310 -17.01 7.73 1.95
C LEU A 310 -16.57 8.50 0.69
N SER A 311 -16.65 9.84 0.69
CA SER A 311 -16.56 10.64 -0.54
C SER A 311 -15.36 11.61 -0.62
N ASP A 312 -14.75 11.97 0.50
CA ASP A 312 -13.71 13.00 0.57
C ASP A 312 -12.35 12.42 0.95
N ASP A 313 -11.58 11.95 -0.04
CA ASP A 313 -10.24 11.39 0.19
C ASP A 313 -9.25 12.44 0.75
N LYS A 314 -9.56 13.75 0.66
CA LYS A 314 -8.72 14.81 1.23
C LYS A 314 -8.61 14.72 2.75
N LEU A 315 -9.57 14.05 3.40
CA LEU A 315 -9.52 13.74 4.83
C LEU A 315 -8.24 12.99 5.22
N PHE A 316 -7.72 12.15 4.32
CA PHE A 316 -6.56 11.30 4.56
C PHE A 316 -5.25 11.92 4.09
N THR A 317 -5.29 12.92 3.21
CA THR A 317 -4.09 13.58 2.67
C THR A 317 -3.82 14.95 3.31
N THR A 318 -4.81 15.53 4.00
CA THR A 318 -4.68 16.80 4.72
C THR A 318 -4.05 16.54 6.09
N PRO A 319 -2.87 17.11 6.41
CA PRO A 319 -2.15 16.82 7.66
C PRO A 319 -2.98 17.02 8.93
N GLU A 320 -3.87 18.01 8.94
CA GLU A 320 -4.70 18.37 10.07
C GLU A 320 -5.81 17.35 10.37
N THR A 321 -6.23 16.56 9.37
CA THR A 321 -7.34 15.61 9.51
C THR A 321 -6.92 14.16 9.36
N ALA A 322 -5.74 13.89 8.79
CA ALA A 322 -5.31 12.56 8.41
C ALA A 322 -5.32 11.59 9.61
N VAL A 323 -4.64 11.92 10.70
CA VAL A 323 -4.49 11.01 11.85
C VAL A 323 -5.85 10.57 12.42
N ASP A 324 -6.77 11.52 12.59
CA ASP A 324 -8.13 11.26 13.08
C ASP A 324 -8.96 10.45 12.07
N SER A 325 -8.80 10.74 10.78
CA SER A 325 -9.50 10.04 9.70
C SER A 325 -9.05 8.58 9.60
N TYR A 326 -7.76 8.28 9.79
CA TYR A 326 -7.25 6.92 9.88
C TYR A 326 -7.85 6.15 11.07
N ALA A 327 -7.94 6.80 12.24
CA ALA A 327 -8.53 6.18 13.43
C ALA A 327 -10.02 5.83 13.23
N GLN A 328 -10.78 6.76 12.66
CA GLN A 328 -12.18 6.50 12.36
C GLN A 328 -12.38 5.50 11.21
N ALA A 329 -11.52 5.52 10.19
CA ALA A 329 -11.54 4.53 9.11
C ALA A 329 -11.24 3.12 9.63
N TRP A 330 -10.27 2.97 10.53
CA TRP A 330 -10.02 1.71 11.23
C TRP A 330 -11.30 1.22 11.93
N ALA A 331 -11.98 2.08 12.69
CA ALA A 331 -13.18 1.71 13.43
C ALA A 331 -14.29 1.19 12.49
N TRP A 332 -14.54 1.90 11.39
CA TRP A 332 -15.51 1.49 10.37
C TRP A 332 -15.16 0.13 9.75
N ASN A 333 -13.90 -0.05 9.36
CA ASN A 333 -13.44 -1.31 8.76
C ASN A 333 -13.52 -2.45 9.77
N TYR A 334 -13.09 -2.24 11.01
CA TYR A 334 -13.22 -3.21 12.09
C TYR A 334 -14.67 -3.63 12.30
N PHE A 335 -15.61 -2.68 12.37
CA PHE A 335 -17.04 -2.98 12.48
C PHE A 335 -17.56 -3.81 11.30
N LEU A 336 -17.33 -3.37 10.06
CA LEU A 336 -17.88 -4.00 8.87
C LEU A 336 -17.29 -5.40 8.65
N ILE A 337 -15.98 -5.56 8.85
CA ILE A 337 -15.31 -6.86 8.75
C ILE A 337 -15.84 -7.84 9.80
N GLN A 338 -16.10 -7.39 11.02
CA GLN A 338 -16.55 -8.25 12.13
C GLN A 338 -18.04 -8.58 12.06
N THR A 339 -18.87 -7.69 11.52
CA THR A 339 -20.34 -7.80 11.59
C THR A 339 -21.01 -8.06 10.24
N ARG A 340 -20.38 -7.65 9.14
CA ARG A 340 -20.88 -7.71 7.76
C ARG A 340 -19.82 -8.24 6.78
N PRO A 341 -19.15 -9.38 7.06
CA PRO A 341 -17.99 -9.82 6.27
C PRO A 341 -18.33 -10.14 4.81
N LYS A 342 -19.56 -10.62 4.53
CA LYS A 342 -19.99 -10.96 3.16
C LYS A 342 -20.22 -9.69 2.34
N GLU A 343 -20.91 -8.72 2.93
CA GLU A 343 -21.20 -7.42 2.33
C GLU A 343 -19.90 -6.66 2.07
N TYR A 344 -18.98 -6.68 3.04
CA TYR A 344 -17.66 -6.07 2.94
C TYR A 344 -16.82 -6.71 1.82
N ALA A 345 -16.77 -8.04 1.74
CA ALA A 345 -16.09 -8.74 0.65
C ALA A 345 -16.72 -8.43 -0.72
N GLY A 346 -18.05 -8.35 -0.78
CA GLY A 346 -18.77 -7.93 -1.98
C GLY A 346 -18.42 -6.49 -2.41
N TYR A 347 -18.32 -5.57 -1.45
CA TYR A 347 -17.99 -4.17 -1.71
C TYR A 347 -16.56 -4.01 -2.22
N LEU A 348 -15.60 -4.71 -1.62
CA LEU A 348 -14.21 -4.77 -2.11
C LEU A 348 -14.15 -5.30 -3.54
N LYS A 349 -14.88 -6.39 -3.84
CA LYS A 349 -14.93 -6.96 -5.18
C LYS A 349 -15.47 -5.95 -6.20
N MET A 350 -16.59 -5.29 -5.88
CA MET A 350 -17.16 -4.26 -6.76
C MET A 350 -16.16 -3.13 -7.03
N ILE A 351 -15.46 -2.65 -5.99
CA ILE A 351 -14.43 -1.62 -6.18
C ILE A 351 -13.30 -2.15 -7.06
N ALA A 352 -12.79 -3.35 -6.80
CA ALA A 352 -11.70 -3.94 -7.58
C ALA A 352 -12.04 -4.12 -9.08
N GLU A 353 -13.32 -4.26 -9.42
CA GLU A 353 -13.83 -4.40 -10.80
C GLU A 353 -14.08 -3.06 -11.51
N LYS A 354 -13.90 -1.91 -10.83
CA LYS A 354 -14.08 -0.60 -11.46
C LYS A 354 -13.05 -0.37 -12.59
N PRO A 355 -13.38 0.50 -13.57
CA PRO A 355 -12.45 0.87 -14.61
C PRO A 355 -11.18 1.55 -14.07
N LEU A 356 -10.04 1.21 -14.66
CA LEU A 356 -8.75 1.84 -14.34
C LEU A 356 -8.75 3.32 -14.73
N LEU A 357 -8.09 4.14 -13.90
CA LEU A 357 -7.94 5.61 -14.04
C LEU A 357 -9.23 6.42 -14.15
N LEU A 358 -10.39 5.81 -13.87
CA LEU A 358 -11.65 6.52 -13.89
C LEU A 358 -11.98 7.03 -12.48
N GLU A 359 -12.10 8.34 -12.35
CA GLU A 359 -12.56 8.95 -11.11
C GLU A 359 -14.05 8.66 -10.87
N ASP A 360 -14.41 8.51 -9.60
CA ASP A 360 -15.81 8.34 -9.21
C ASP A 360 -16.60 9.63 -9.44
N LYS A 361 -17.82 9.48 -9.97
CA LYS A 361 -18.75 10.60 -10.10
C LYS A 361 -19.28 11.02 -8.73
N LYS A 362 -19.72 12.28 -8.60
CA LYS A 362 -20.34 12.78 -7.37
C LYS A 362 -21.47 11.85 -6.90
N GLY A 363 -21.40 11.45 -5.63
CA GLY A 363 -22.37 10.55 -4.98
C GLY A 363 -22.29 9.09 -5.41
N GLN A 364 -21.40 8.70 -6.33
CA GLN A 364 -21.25 7.32 -6.77
C GLN A 364 -20.84 6.40 -5.61
N ARG A 365 -19.80 6.77 -4.86
CA ARG A 365 -19.31 5.98 -3.71
C ARG A 365 -20.37 5.73 -2.65
N VAL A 366 -21.21 6.72 -2.36
CA VAL A 366 -22.31 6.59 -1.39
C VAL A 366 -23.39 5.63 -1.90
N ARG A 367 -23.76 5.70 -3.18
CA ARG A 367 -24.72 4.74 -3.78
C ARG A 367 -24.18 3.31 -3.79
N GLU A 368 -22.92 3.14 -4.16
CA GLU A 368 -22.23 1.84 -4.16
C GLU A 368 -22.14 1.27 -2.75
N PHE A 369 -21.85 2.11 -1.75
CA PHE A 369 -21.85 1.69 -0.35
C PHE A 369 -23.24 1.22 0.09
N ARG A 370 -24.31 1.98 -0.19
CA ARG A 370 -25.69 1.61 0.12
C ARG A 370 -26.11 0.28 -0.52
N GLN A 371 -25.68 0.03 -1.76
CA GLN A 371 -25.94 -1.24 -2.46
C GLN A 371 -25.44 -2.47 -1.68
N HIS A 372 -24.37 -2.33 -0.91
CA HIS A 372 -23.79 -3.43 -0.13
C HIS A 372 -24.23 -3.45 1.34
N PHE A 373 -24.40 -2.28 1.95
CA PHE A 373 -24.60 -2.17 3.40
C PHE A 373 -26.02 -1.75 3.83
N GLY A 374 -26.89 -1.45 2.86
CA GLY A 374 -28.27 -1.00 3.06
C GLY A 374 -28.45 0.50 2.85
N ASP A 375 -29.69 0.91 2.56
CA ASP A 375 -30.03 2.32 2.31
C ASP A 375 -30.13 3.15 3.60
N ASP A 376 -30.48 2.52 4.72
CA ASP A 376 -30.59 3.17 6.03
C ASP A 376 -29.21 3.30 6.69
N LEU A 377 -28.51 4.39 6.36
CA LEU A 377 -27.21 4.69 6.93
C LEU A 377 -27.29 5.05 8.41
N ALA A 378 -28.42 5.58 8.89
CA ALA A 378 -28.59 5.93 10.30
C ALA A 378 -28.66 4.67 11.17
N GLU A 379 -29.43 3.67 10.74
CA GLU A 379 -29.45 2.36 11.41
C GLU A 379 -28.06 1.71 11.43
N LEU A 380 -27.31 1.83 10.33
CA LEU A 380 -25.93 1.32 10.24
C LEU A 380 -24.99 2.06 11.20
N GLU A 381 -25.07 3.39 11.29
CA GLU A 381 -24.30 4.21 12.23
C GLU A 381 -24.64 3.85 13.69
N ASP A 382 -25.92 3.67 14.03
CA ASP A 382 -26.34 3.23 15.36
C ASP A 382 -25.79 1.82 15.70
N ALA A 383 -25.78 0.91 14.73
CA ALA A 383 -25.17 -0.41 14.91
C ALA A 383 -23.64 -0.32 15.07
N PHE A 384 -23.00 0.59 14.33
CA PHE A 384 -21.57 0.87 14.42
C PHE A 384 -21.18 1.36 15.81
N TYR A 385 -21.82 2.42 16.32
CA TYR A 385 -21.50 2.96 17.65
C TYR A 385 -21.80 1.94 18.76
N ARG A 386 -22.92 1.21 18.70
CA ARG A 386 -23.22 0.12 19.66
C ARG A 386 -22.16 -0.98 19.64
N LYS A 387 -21.56 -1.28 18.49
CA LYS A 387 -20.44 -2.23 18.41
C LYS A 387 -19.18 -1.63 19.02
N MET A 388 -18.87 -0.37 18.74
CA MET A 388 -17.66 0.30 19.23
C MET A 388 -17.66 0.47 20.75
N ASP A 389 -18.81 0.76 21.35
CA ASP A 389 -18.97 0.83 22.82
C ASP A 389 -18.71 -0.52 23.52
N ARG A 390 -18.80 -1.63 22.79
CA ARG A 390 -18.57 -2.99 23.32
C ARG A 390 -17.15 -3.50 23.09
N VAL A 391 -16.33 -2.77 22.34
CA VAL A 391 -14.91 -3.11 22.17
C VAL A 391 -14.21 -2.89 23.52
N LYS A 392 -13.44 -3.89 23.95
CA LYS A 392 -12.70 -3.90 25.21
C LYS A 392 -11.23 -3.99 24.93
#